data_AF-A0AAD7A6F1-F1
#
_entry.id   AF-A0AAD7A6F1-F1
#
_cell.length_a   1.000
_cell.length_b   1.000
_cell.length_c   1.000
_cell.angle_alpha   90.00
_cell.angle_beta   90.00
_cell.angle_gamma   90.00
#
_symmetry.space_group_name_H-M   'P 1'
#
loop_
_entity.id
_entity.type
_entity.pdbx_description
1 polymer ?
#
loop_
_entity_poly.entity_id
_entity_poly.type
_entity_poly.pdbx_seq_one_letter_code
_entity_poly.pdbx_strand_id
1 'polypeptide(L)'
;MPPPPTKRQRTEDASITRSKVWYKDGSVVLQAESTQFRVHWGVLSENSTFFRGLEDLPQPSDQPTVDGCPIVELPDAVIDVEYLLKALYDPTFLAQTELPLEAVGALVRLGRKYEFKNLLDSAVARVMFEYPMTLQDFDKWNALPTSRILDCPGFIPDLITLARENDIVSALPVGYYRFARCDIVSSSVGDMICYCVRYFETG
;
A
#
# COMPACT_ATOMS: atom_id res chain seq x y z
N MET A 1 -21.62 -23.21 -43.47
CA MET A 1 -21.44 -21.75 -43.33
C MET A 1 -21.16 -21.48 -41.86
N PRO A 2 -19.94 -21.08 -41.46
CA PRO A 2 -19.65 -20.79 -40.06
C PRO A 2 -20.35 -19.49 -39.62
N PRO A 3 -20.75 -19.36 -38.35
CA PRO A 3 -21.39 -18.16 -37.85
C PRO A 3 -20.43 -16.96 -37.92
N PRO A 4 -20.96 -15.74 -38.13
CA PRO A 4 -20.14 -14.53 -38.22
C PRO A 4 -19.46 -14.26 -36.87
N PRO A 5 -18.21 -13.76 -36.86
CA PRO A 5 -17.50 -13.47 -35.63
C PRO A 5 -18.19 -12.33 -34.87
N THR A 6 -18.51 -12.60 -33.60
CA THR A 6 -19.04 -11.65 -32.64
C THR A 6 -18.18 -10.39 -32.61
N LYS A 7 -18.78 -9.22 -32.87
CA LYS A 7 -18.17 -7.90 -32.70
C LYS A 7 -17.53 -7.84 -31.31
N ARG A 8 -16.20 -7.70 -31.27
CA ARG A 8 -15.47 -7.36 -30.04
C ARG A 8 -16.08 -6.07 -29.49
N GLN A 9 -16.59 -6.17 -28.27
CA GLN A 9 -17.13 -5.05 -27.52
C GLN A 9 -16.00 -4.03 -27.33
N ARG A 10 -16.24 -2.79 -27.79
CA ARG A 10 -15.34 -1.67 -27.62
C ARG A 10 -15.30 -1.36 -26.13
N THR A 11 -14.19 -1.68 -25.47
CA THR A 11 -13.89 -1.19 -24.12
C THR A 11 -13.96 0.34 -24.18
N GLU A 12 -14.79 0.94 -23.33
CA GLU A 12 -14.90 2.39 -23.21
C GLU A 12 -13.50 2.96 -22.93
N ASP A 13 -13.06 3.90 -23.78
CA ASP A 13 -11.77 4.57 -23.64
C ASP A 13 -11.78 5.39 -22.34
N ALA A 14 -11.46 4.76 -21.21
CA ALA A 14 -11.28 5.43 -19.94
C ALA A 14 -10.21 6.51 -20.15
N SER A 15 -10.58 7.77 -19.92
CA SER A 15 -9.68 8.89 -20.15
C SER A 15 -8.48 8.78 -19.20
N ILE A 16 -7.30 8.56 -19.76
CA ILE A 16 -6.05 8.53 -19.00
C ILE A 16 -5.82 9.89 -18.35
N THR A 17 -5.55 9.89 -17.04
CA THR A 17 -5.34 11.09 -16.21
C THR A 17 -3.88 11.18 -15.78
N ARG A 18 -3.28 12.38 -15.87
CA ARG A 18 -1.93 12.65 -15.35
C ARG A 18 -1.99 12.97 -13.86
N SER A 19 -1.15 12.30 -13.06
CA SER A 19 -0.98 12.57 -11.63
C SER A 19 -0.24 13.88 -11.37
N LYS A 20 -0.29 14.35 -10.11
CA LYS A 20 0.57 15.41 -9.59
C LYS A 20 2.05 15.01 -9.55
N VAL A 21 2.35 13.71 -9.45
CA VAL A 21 3.74 13.21 -9.53
C VAL A 21 4.13 13.13 -11.00
N TRP A 22 4.66 14.25 -11.49
CA TRP A 22 5.05 14.40 -12.89
C TRP A 22 6.36 15.17 -13.01
N TYR A 23 7.47 14.43 -13.10
CA TYR A 23 8.80 15.03 -13.24
C TYR A 23 9.11 15.33 -14.71
N LYS A 24 9.52 16.58 -14.98
CA LYS A 24 9.81 17.06 -16.35
C LYS A 24 10.99 16.31 -17.00
N ASP A 25 11.94 15.90 -16.17
CA ASP A 25 13.13 15.10 -16.49
C ASP A 25 12.93 13.60 -16.23
N GLY A 26 11.71 13.17 -15.89
CA GLY A 26 11.40 11.76 -15.71
C GLY A 26 11.68 10.95 -16.98
N SER A 27 12.18 9.75 -16.80
CA SER A 27 12.62 8.82 -17.85
C SER A 27 11.67 7.64 -18.08
N VAL A 28 10.64 7.49 -17.24
CA VAL A 28 9.62 6.44 -17.35
C VAL A 28 8.26 6.95 -16.89
N VAL A 29 7.19 6.43 -17.49
CA VAL A 29 5.82 6.65 -17.03
C VAL A 29 5.30 5.35 -16.43
N LEU A 30 4.95 5.36 -15.14
CA LEU A 30 4.20 4.28 -14.53
C LEU A 30 2.71 4.54 -14.75
N GLN A 31 1.96 3.52 -15.13
CA GLN A 31 0.50 3.60 -15.25
C GLN A 31 -0.15 2.62 -14.29
N ALA A 32 -0.99 3.13 -13.39
CA ALA A 32 -1.84 2.33 -12.52
C ALA A 32 -3.29 2.68 -12.81
N GLU A 33 -4.12 1.69 -13.11
CA GLU A 33 -5.48 1.91 -13.62
C GLU A 33 -5.49 2.92 -14.79
N SER A 34 -6.24 4.02 -14.65
CA SER A 34 -6.30 5.13 -15.62
C SER A 34 -5.41 6.33 -15.23
N THR A 35 -4.50 6.18 -14.25
CA THR A 35 -3.62 7.25 -13.78
C THR A 35 -2.17 7.00 -14.16
N GLN A 36 -1.51 8.03 -14.69
CA GLN A 36 -0.10 8.00 -15.07
C GLN A 36 0.78 8.88 -14.18
N PHE A 37 1.96 8.38 -13.87
CA PHE A 37 2.99 9.02 -13.05
C PHE A 37 4.29 9.07 -13.83
N ARG A 38 4.86 10.25 -14.05
CA ARG A 38 6.14 10.38 -14.75
C ARG A 38 7.27 10.53 -13.73
N VAL A 39 8.15 9.53 -13.69
CA VAL A 39 9.19 9.34 -12.66
C VAL A 39 10.53 8.93 -13.29
N HIS A 40 11.50 8.53 -12.46
CA HIS A 40 12.87 8.27 -12.89
C HIS A 40 13.24 6.80 -12.71
N TRP A 41 13.73 6.18 -13.77
CA TRP A 41 14.33 4.85 -13.70
C TRP A 41 15.39 4.75 -12.61
N GLY A 42 16.32 5.70 -12.54
CA GLY A 42 17.38 5.70 -11.52
C GLY A 42 16.87 5.63 -10.08
N VAL A 43 15.72 6.26 -9.77
CA VAL A 43 15.13 6.17 -8.43
C VAL A 43 14.47 4.80 -8.20
N LEU A 44 13.74 4.29 -9.19
CA LEU A 44 13.10 2.98 -9.11
C LEU A 44 14.14 1.86 -8.99
N SER A 45 15.12 1.83 -9.91
CA SER A 45 16.17 0.82 -10.00
C SER A 45 17.12 0.83 -8.81
N GLU A 46 17.36 2.00 -8.21
CA GLU A 46 18.17 2.09 -6.98
C GLU A 46 17.47 1.44 -5.79
N ASN A 47 16.14 1.53 -5.72
CA ASN A 47 15.38 1.06 -4.58
C ASN A 47 14.70 -0.31 -4.80
N SER A 48 14.68 -0.83 -6.03
CA SER A 48 14.02 -2.09 -6.41
C SER A 48 14.86 -2.88 -7.42
N THR A 49 15.15 -4.13 -7.07
CA THR A 49 15.79 -5.10 -7.97
C THR A 49 14.89 -5.51 -9.13
N PHE A 50 13.57 -5.55 -8.92
CA PHE A 50 12.58 -5.77 -9.98
C PHE A 50 12.66 -4.68 -11.05
N PHE A 51 12.60 -3.40 -10.66
CA PHE A 51 12.62 -2.29 -11.62
C PHE A 51 13.99 -2.14 -12.29
N ARG A 52 15.08 -2.45 -11.58
CA ARG A 52 16.42 -2.53 -12.17
C ARG A 52 16.46 -3.57 -13.29
N GLY A 53 15.97 -4.78 -13.03
CA GLY A 53 15.90 -5.82 -14.05
C GLY A 53 14.98 -5.45 -15.21
N LEU A 54 13.89 -4.73 -14.94
CA LEU A 54 12.97 -4.25 -15.96
C LEU A 54 13.57 -3.18 -16.87
N GLU A 55 14.40 -2.28 -16.32
CA GLU A 55 15.12 -1.25 -17.08
C GLU A 55 16.12 -1.86 -18.08
N ASP A 56 16.78 -2.96 -17.68
CA ASP A 56 17.77 -3.66 -18.50
C ASP A 56 17.17 -4.47 -19.66
N LEU A 57 15.84 -4.66 -19.69
CA LEU A 57 15.18 -5.42 -20.75
C LEU A 57 15.10 -4.63 -22.06
N PRO A 58 15.39 -5.27 -23.21
CA PRO A 58 15.18 -4.64 -24.52
C PRO A 58 13.70 -4.31 -24.70
N GLN A 59 13.36 -3.02 -24.81
CA GLN A 59 12.00 -2.61 -25.10
C GLN A 59 11.68 -2.77 -26.59
N PRO A 60 10.52 -3.33 -26.96
CA PRO A 60 10.05 -3.36 -28.34
C PRO A 60 9.99 -1.95 -28.93
N SER A 61 10.35 -1.79 -30.21
CA SER A 61 10.34 -0.50 -30.90
C SER A 61 8.97 0.18 -30.95
N ASP A 62 7.91 -0.61 -30.83
CA ASP A 62 6.52 -0.18 -31.04
C ASP A 62 5.77 0.04 -29.71
N GLN A 63 6.50 0.13 -28.59
CA GLN A 63 5.86 0.39 -27.30
C GLN A 63 5.24 1.79 -27.24
N PRO A 64 4.03 1.91 -26.66
CA PRO A 64 3.42 3.21 -26.44
C PRO A 64 4.29 4.05 -25.52
N THR A 65 4.43 5.34 -25.87
CA THR A 65 5.20 6.31 -25.10
C THR A 65 4.33 7.51 -24.75
N VAL A 66 4.64 8.15 -23.62
CA VAL A 66 4.05 9.43 -23.20
C VAL A 66 5.18 10.40 -22.94
N ASP A 67 5.13 11.57 -23.58
CA ASP A 67 6.18 12.59 -23.54
C ASP A 67 7.59 12.02 -23.89
N GLY A 68 7.64 11.00 -24.76
CA GLY A 68 8.87 10.32 -25.16
C GLY A 68 9.41 9.30 -24.15
N CYS A 69 8.70 9.05 -23.05
CA CYS A 69 9.05 8.05 -22.05
C CYS A 69 8.25 6.76 -22.27
N PRO A 70 8.84 5.58 -22.05
CA PRO A 70 8.12 4.32 -22.09
C PRO A 70 7.12 4.21 -20.94
N ILE A 71 6.02 3.50 -21.21
CA ILE A 71 4.96 3.26 -20.23
C ILE A 71 5.16 1.87 -19.61
N VAL A 72 5.17 1.80 -18.29
CA VAL A 72 5.11 0.56 -17.51
C VAL A 72 3.75 0.47 -16.83
N GLU A 73 2.93 -0.47 -17.27
CA GLU A 73 1.62 -0.73 -16.67
C GLU A 73 1.78 -1.58 -15.40
N LEU A 74 1.23 -1.07 -14.31
CA LEU A 74 1.16 -1.71 -13.00
C LEU A 74 -0.29 -2.12 -12.75
N PRO A 75 -0.59 -3.39 -12.48
CA PRO A 75 -1.96 -3.85 -12.19
C PRO A 75 -2.39 -3.53 -10.75
N ASP A 76 -1.79 -2.51 -10.14
CA ASP A 76 -2.00 -2.12 -8.74
C ASP A 76 -2.94 -0.92 -8.63
N ALA A 77 -3.49 -0.73 -7.43
CA ALA A 77 -4.33 0.41 -7.14
C ALA A 77 -3.54 1.72 -7.23
N VAL A 78 -4.18 2.77 -7.76
CA VAL A 78 -3.58 4.11 -7.90
C VAL A 78 -3.04 4.62 -6.58
N ILE A 79 -3.81 4.45 -5.49
CA ILE A 79 -3.45 4.93 -4.16
C ILE A 79 -2.19 4.24 -3.61
N ASP A 80 -2.00 2.95 -3.91
CA ASP A 80 -0.82 2.21 -3.45
C ASP A 80 0.44 2.72 -4.15
N VAL A 81 0.34 2.98 -5.45
CA VAL A 81 1.44 3.57 -6.24
C VAL A 81 1.74 5.00 -5.77
N GLU A 82 0.73 5.79 -5.43
CA GLU A 82 0.93 7.13 -4.86
C GLU A 82 1.73 7.09 -3.54
N TYR A 83 1.38 6.20 -2.61
CA TYR A 83 2.14 6.07 -1.36
C TYR A 83 3.56 5.54 -1.57
N LEU A 84 3.74 4.60 -2.50
CA LEU A 84 5.07 4.13 -2.89
C LEU A 84 5.93 5.28 -3.42
N LEU A 85 5.40 6.06 -4.37
CA LEU A 85 6.13 7.19 -4.95
C LEU A 85 6.38 8.29 -3.92
N LYS A 86 5.43 8.55 -3.03
CA LYS A 86 5.63 9.48 -1.91
C LYS A 86 6.78 9.02 -1.02
N ALA A 87 6.87 7.73 -0.69
CA ALA A 87 7.97 7.19 0.09
C ALA A 87 9.34 7.24 -0.61
N LEU A 88 9.38 7.16 -1.93
CA LEU A 88 10.62 7.23 -2.71
C LEU A 88 11.12 8.68 -2.91
N TYR A 89 10.21 9.63 -3.08
CA TYR A 89 10.56 10.99 -3.48
C TYR A 89 10.48 12.03 -2.35
N ASP A 90 9.76 11.74 -1.27
CA ASP A 90 9.69 12.61 -0.09
C ASP A 90 10.45 11.97 1.08
N PRO A 91 11.68 12.43 1.39
CA PRO A 91 12.48 11.88 2.48
C PRO A 91 11.86 12.11 3.85
N THR A 92 10.93 13.07 3.97
CA THR A 92 10.24 13.35 5.23
C THR A 92 9.10 12.37 5.49
N PHE A 93 8.59 11.69 4.45
CA PHE A 93 7.44 10.79 4.58
C PHE A 93 7.73 9.63 5.53
N LEU A 94 8.81 8.88 5.29
CA LEU A 94 9.18 7.74 6.14
C LEU A 94 9.76 8.17 7.50
N ALA A 95 10.12 9.44 7.66
CA ALA A 95 10.58 9.99 8.94
C ALA A 95 9.42 10.32 9.90
N GLN A 96 8.17 10.32 9.41
CA GLN A 96 7.00 10.51 10.26
C GLN A 96 6.88 9.37 11.26
N THR A 97 6.59 9.76 12.52
CA THR A 97 6.34 8.82 13.62
C THR A 97 5.17 7.90 13.28
N GLU A 98 4.09 8.49 12.75
CA GLU A 98 2.86 7.80 12.39
C GLU A 98 2.63 7.89 10.89
N LEU A 99 2.19 6.80 10.28
CA LEU A 99 1.73 6.76 8.89
C LEU A 99 0.29 6.25 8.80
N PRO A 100 -0.49 6.66 7.79
CA PRO A 100 -1.79 6.05 7.53
C PRO A 100 -1.67 4.53 7.33
N LEU A 101 -2.68 3.77 7.76
CA LEU A 101 -2.70 2.31 7.58
C LEU A 101 -2.64 1.93 6.10
N GLU A 102 -3.30 2.70 5.24
CA GLU A 102 -3.30 2.54 3.79
C GLU A 102 -1.90 2.70 3.22
N ALA A 103 -1.13 3.67 3.74
CA ALA A 103 0.26 3.86 3.34
C ALA A 103 1.14 2.68 3.77
N VAL A 104 1.00 2.22 5.01
CA VAL A 104 1.73 1.05 5.50
C VAL A 104 1.36 -0.19 4.66
N GLY A 105 0.09 -0.40 4.38
CA GLY A 105 -0.41 -1.49 3.54
C GLY A 105 0.15 -1.44 2.13
N ALA A 106 0.15 -0.26 1.49
CA ALA A 106 0.73 -0.05 0.17
C ALA A 106 2.22 -0.42 0.13
N LEU A 107 2.99 0.03 1.11
CA LEU A 107 4.43 -0.25 1.20
C LEU A 107 4.71 -1.73 1.48
N VAL A 108 3.86 -2.43 2.24
CA VAL A 108 3.98 -3.87 2.43
C VAL A 108 3.68 -4.61 1.12
N ARG A 109 2.54 -4.34 0.48
CA ARG A 109 2.10 -5.01 -0.76
C ARG A 109 3.09 -4.78 -1.91
N LEU A 110 3.32 -3.51 -2.25
CA LEU A 110 4.17 -3.14 -3.38
C LEU A 110 5.65 -3.36 -3.08
N GLY A 111 6.08 -3.15 -1.83
CA GLY A 111 7.47 -3.41 -1.43
C GLY A 111 7.84 -4.88 -1.55
N ARG A 112 6.91 -5.79 -1.27
CA ARG A 112 7.11 -7.22 -1.51
C ARG A 112 7.04 -7.57 -3.00
N LYS A 113 6.00 -7.11 -3.69
CA LYS A 113 5.75 -7.45 -5.11
C LYS A 113 6.86 -6.96 -6.05
N TYR A 114 7.34 -5.74 -5.80
CA TYR A 114 8.36 -5.07 -6.61
C TYR A 114 9.70 -4.98 -5.90
N GLU A 115 9.92 -5.77 -4.84
CA GLU A 115 11.23 -5.91 -4.20
C GLU A 115 11.83 -4.58 -3.68
N PHE A 116 11.01 -3.63 -3.22
CA PHE A 116 11.48 -2.44 -2.50
C PHE A 116 11.81 -2.78 -1.04
N LYS A 117 12.92 -3.48 -0.82
CA LYS A 117 13.29 -4.05 0.47
C LYS A 117 13.26 -3.03 1.63
N ASN A 118 13.86 -1.86 1.45
CA ASN A 118 13.93 -0.84 2.51
C ASN A 118 12.54 -0.30 2.89
N LEU A 119 11.65 -0.15 1.92
CA LEU A 119 10.28 0.30 2.15
C LEU A 119 9.46 -0.78 2.85
N LEU A 120 9.61 -2.03 2.41
CA LEU A 120 8.97 -3.18 3.04
C LEU A 120 9.41 -3.33 4.51
N ASP A 121 10.71 -3.30 4.78
CA ASP A 121 11.26 -3.40 6.13
C ASP A 121 10.73 -2.28 7.05
N SER A 122 10.69 -1.05 6.53
CA SER A 122 10.17 0.13 7.24
C SER A 122 8.68 0.01 7.57
N ALA A 123 7.89 -0.56 6.66
CA ALA A 123 6.46 -0.77 6.85
C ALA A 123 6.17 -1.93 7.81
N VAL A 124 6.86 -3.06 7.65
CA VAL A 124 6.76 -4.22 8.56
C VAL A 124 7.17 -3.84 9.98
N ALA A 125 8.22 -3.02 10.14
CA ALA A 125 8.63 -2.53 11.46
C ALA A 125 7.55 -1.67 12.14
N ARG A 126 6.69 -0.98 11.37
CA ARG A 126 5.54 -0.25 11.92
C ARG A 126 4.42 -1.20 12.34
N VAL A 127 4.10 -2.20 11.51
CA VAL A 127 3.12 -3.24 11.88
C VAL A 127 3.55 -3.97 13.15
N MET A 128 4.81 -4.41 13.22
CA MET A 128 5.34 -5.13 14.38
C MET A 128 5.38 -4.28 15.66
N PHE A 129 5.48 -2.95 15.53
CA PHE A 129 5.41 -2.05 16.69
C PHE A 129 4.01 -2.06 17.33
N GLU A 130 2.95 -2.23 16.55
CA GLU A 130 1.56 -2.32 17.05
C GLU A 130 1.25 -3.68 17.70
N TYR A 131 2.15 -4.66 17.54
CA TYR A 131 1.95 -6.03 17.96
C TYR A 131 3.14 -6.59 18.73
N PRO A 132 3.33 -6.16 19.98
CA PRO A 132 4.35 -6.72 20.87
C PRO A 132 4.13 -8.22 21.09
N MET A 133 5.21 -9.01 21.01
CA MET A 133 5.12 -10.48 21.03
C MET A 133 5.13 -11.09 22.45
N THR A 134 5.45 -10.29 23.48
CA THR A 134 5.47 -10.74 24.87
C THR A 134 4.50 -9.92 25.70
N LEU A 135 3.96 -10.50 26.78
CA LEU A 135 3.10 -9.76 27.70
C LEU A 135 3.82 -8.55 28.31
N GLN A 136 5.12 -8.70 28.62
CA GLN A 136 5.91 -7.61 29.17
C GLN A 136 6.08 -6.45 28.19
N ASP A 137 6.26 -6.74 26.89
CA ASP A 137 6.35 -5.69 25.87
C ASP A 137 4.98 -5.10 25.55
N PHE A 138 3.91 -5.89 25.67
CA PHE A 138 2.54 -5.40 25.60
C PHE A 138 2.24 -4.40 26.71
N ASP A 139 2.60 -4.70 27.96
CA ASP A 139 2.39 -3.78 29.08
C ASP A 139 3.16 -2.47 28.90
N LYS A 140 4.41 -2.54 28.41
CA LYS A 140 5.20 -1.34 28.07
C LYS A 140 4.54 -0.55 26.95
N TRP A 141 4.19 -1.22 25.85
CA TRP A 141 3.56 -0.60 24.69
C TRP A 141 2.24 0.07 25.05
N ASN A 142 1.39 -0.59 25.84
CA ASN A 142 0.10 -0.07 26.29
C ASN A 142 0.23 1.13 27.25
N ALA A 143 1.42 1.34 27.83
CA ALA A 143 1.73 2.52 28.63
C ALA A 143 2.33 3.69 27.81
N LEU A 144 2.66 3.47 26.53
CA LEU A 144 3.17 4.52 25.65
C LEU A 144 2.01 5.36 25.06
N PRO A 145 2.19 6.68 24.91
CA PRO A 145 1.19 7.54 24.29
C PRO A 145 1.24 7.51 22.75
N THR A 146 2.01 6.62 22.12
CA THR A 146 2.37 6.73 20.69
C THR A 146 2.11 5.44 19.93
N SER A 147 1.36 5.53 18.84
CA SER A 147 1.30 4.52 17.79
C SER A 147 2.33 4.85 16.71
N ARG A 148 2.58 3.92 15.78
CA ARG A 148 3.31 4.18 14.53
C ARG A 148 2.41 4.13 13.31
N ILE A 149 1.13 3.82 13.50
CA ILE A 149 0.13 3.80 12.44
C ILE A 149 -1.06 4.63 12.91
N LEU A 150 -1.49 5.58 12.10
CA LEU A 150 -2.61 6.45 12.45
C LEU A 150 -3.86 5.60 12.69
N ASP A 151 -4.45 5.77 13.87
CA ASP A 151 -5.69 5.09 14.25
C ASP A 151 -6.84 5.64 13.40
N CYS A 152 -7.65 4.73 12.87
CA CYS A 152 -8.79 5.03 12.01
C CYS A 152 -9.98 4.13 12.37
N PRO A 153 -11.23 4.51 12.04
CA PRO A 153 -12.36 3.62 12.24
C PRO A 153 -12.15 2.30 11.49
N GLY A 154 -12.12 1.16 12.20
CA GLY A 154 -11.81 -0.14 11.60
C GLY A 154 -10.33 -0.54 11.65
N PHE A 155 -9.48 0.25 12.31
CA PHE A 155 -8.03 0.01 12.40
C PHE A 155 -7.65 -1.43 12.79
N ILE A 156 -8.24 -1.97 13.87
CA ILE A 156 -7.88 -3.31 14.37
C ILE A 156 -8.19 -4.42 13.35
N PRO A 157 -9.42 -4.56 12.83
CA PRO A 157 -9.71 -5.59 11.82
C PRO A 157 -8.91 -5.40 10.52
N ASP A 158 -8.69 -4.16 10.08
CA ASP A 158 -7.92 -3.90 8.86
C ASP A 158 -6.43 -4.25 9.05
N LEU A 159 -5.85 -3.95 10.21
CA LEU A 159 -4.47 -4.28 10.52
C LEU A 159 -4.28 -5.81 10.71
N ILE A 160 -5.25 -6.52 11.29
CA ILE A 160 -5.27 -7.99 11.32
C ILE A 160 -5.31 -8.55 9.90
N THR A 161 -6.16 -8.00 9.03
CA THR A 161 -6.28 -8.43 7.63
C THR A 161 -4.96 -8.23 6.90
N LEU A 162 -4.36 -7.05 7.02
CA LEU A 162 -3.04 -6.75 6.45
C LEU A 162 -1.97 -7.73 6.95
N ALA A 163 -1.93 -8.00 8.24
CA ALA A 163 -0.96 -8.93 8.84
C ALA A 163 -1.15 -10.36 8.33
N ARG A 164 -2.41 -10.83 8.20
CA ARG A 164 -2.72 -12.17 7.67
C ARG A 164 -2.34 -12.30 6.20
N GLU A 165 -2.70 -11.33 5.37
CA GLU A 165 -2.43 -11.36 3.92
C GLU A 165 -0.94 -11.30 3.58
N ASN A 166 -0.11 -10.85 4.52
CA ASN A 166 1.32 -10.64 4.31
C ASN A 166 2.20 -11.53 5.20
N ASP A 167 1.64 -12.62 5.72
CA ASP A 167 2.31 -13.64 6.55
C ASP A 167 3.01 -13.08 7.80
N ILE A 168 2.50 -11.97 8.34
CA ILE A 168 2.97 -11.37 9.60
C ILE A 168 2.24 -12.07 10.76
N VAL A 169 2.38 -13.40 10.85
CA VAL A 169 1.58 -14.24 11.76
C VAL A 169 1.84 -13.98 13.24
N SER A 170 3.03 -13.51 13.57
CA SER A 170 3.43 -13.13 14.94
C SER A 170 2.60 -11.99 15.51
N ALA A 171 1.98 -11.17 14.65
CA ALA A 171 1.15 -10.04 15.04
C ALA A 171 -0.27 -10.42 15.48
N LEU A 172 -0.76 -11.57 15.00
CA LEU A 172 -2.19 -11.93 15.10
C LEU A 172 -2.70 -12.14 16.53
N PRO A 173 -1.96 -12.76 17.48
CA PRO A 173 -2.47 -12.99 18.83
C PRO A 173 -2.87 -11.69 19.55
N VAL A 174 -2.02 -10.66 19.46
CA VAL A 174 -2.32 -9.35 20.07
C VAL A 174 -3.44 -8.64 19.32
N GLY A 175 -3.47 -8.74 17.98
CA GLY A 175 -4.58 -8.21 17.19
C GLY A 175 -5.93 -8.78 17.62
N TYR A 176 -6.06 -10.10 17.71
CA TYR A 176 -7.30 -10.74 18.16
C TYR A 176 -7.65 -10.42 19.61
N TYR A 177 -6.66 -10.35 20.50
CA TYR A 177 -6.89 -9.93 21.88
C TYR A 177 -7.43 -8.50 21.98
N ARG A 178 -6.84 -7.55 21.24
CA ARG A 178 -7.29 -6.16 21.17
C ARG A 178 -8.70 -6.07 20.57
N PHE A 179 -8.96 -6.81 19.49
CA PHE A 179 -10.27 -6.89 18.85
C PHE A 179 -11.35 -7.37 19.85
N ALA A 180 -11.12 -8.50 20.52
CA ALA A 180 -12.04 -9.05 21.52
C ALA A 180 -12.28 -8.10 22.70
N ARG A 181 -11.29 -7.30 23.10
CA ARG A 181 -11.43 -6.30 24.18
C ARG A 181 -12.22 -5.06 23.76
N CYS A 182 -12.10 -4.62 22.51
CA CYS A 182 -12.88 -3.49 22.00
C CYS A 182 -14.38 -3.77 22.03
N ASP A 183 -14.80 -4.99 21.72
CA ASP A 183 -16.21 -5.39 21.77
C ASP A 183 -16.77 -5.40 23.21
N ILE A 184 -15.96 -5.79 24.20
CA ILE A 184 -16.39 -5.90 25.61
C ILE A 184 -16.59 -4.52 26.26
N VAL A 185 -15.72 -3.54 25.99
CA VAL A 185 -15.73 -2.23 26.67
C VAL A 185 -16.86 -1.31 26.18
N SER A 186 -17.40 -1.54 24.99
CA SER A 186 -18.52 -0.77 24.41
C SER A 186 -19.83 -0.85 25.21
N SER A 187 -19.93 -1.79 26.15
CA SER A 187 -21.14 -2.04 26.94
C SER A 187 -21.20 -1.32 28.29
N SER A 188 -20.17 -0.56 28.72
CA SER A 188 -20.17 -0.02 30.09
C SER A 188 -19.69 1.40 30.37
N VAL A 189 -18.99 2.14 29.50
CA VAL A 189 -18.67 3.55 29.82
C VAL A 189 -18.62 4.40 28.56
N GLY A 190 -19.48 5.42 28.51
CA GLY A 190 -19.45 6.46 27.49
C GLY A 190 -18.20 7.31 27.67
N ASP A 191 -17.17 7.03 26.89
CA ASP A 191 -16.46 8.02 26.08
C ASP A 191 -15.38 7.30 25.24
N MET A 192 -15.22 7.79 24.01
CA MET A 192 -14.27 7.36 22.98
C MET A 192 -14.68 6.12 22.15
N ILE A 193 -15.78 6.29 21.41
CA ILE A 193 -15.97 5.93 19.99
C ILE A 193 -15.37 4.57 19.57
N CYS A 194 -16.19 3.52 19.54
CA CYS A 194 -15.86 2.24 18.89
C CYS A 194 -16.86 1.94 17.77
N TYR A 195 -16.36 1.86 16.52
CA TYR A 195 -17.14 1.63 15.30
C TYR A 195 -17.16 0.16 14.82
N CYS A 196 -16.64 -0.79 15.61
CA CYS A 196 -16.51 -2.21 15.20
C CYS A 196 -17.84 -2.90 14.85
N VAL A 197 -18.98 -2.44 15.39
CA VAL A 197 -20.30 -3.08 15.17
C VAL A 197 -20.79 -2.96 13.72
N ARG A 198 -20.33 -1.98 12.93
CA ARG A 198 -20.80 -1.82 11.54
C ARG A 198 -20.15 -2.77 10.53
N TYR A 199 -19.04 -3.42 10.87
CA TYR A 199 -18.31 -4.26 9.91
C TYR A 199 -19.03 -5.59 9.60
N PHE A 200 -19.92 -6.05 10.48
CA PHE A 200 -20.69 -7.28 10.28
C PHE A 200 -22.05 -7.09 9.58
N GLU A 201 -22.51 -5.85 9.37
CA GLU A 201 -23.81 -5.59 8.71
C GLU A 201 -23.71 -5.34 7.20
N THR A 202 -22.50 -5.27 6.63
CA THR A 202 -22.27 -5.00 5.19
C THR A 202 -21.46 -6.08 4.45
N GLY A 203 -21.30 -7.26 5.04
CA GLY A 203 -20.67 -8.44 4.40
C GLY A 203 -21.68 -9.38 3.77
#